data_AF-A0A554GA45-F1
#
_entry.id   AF-A0A554GA45-F1
#
_cell.length_a   1.000
_cell.length_b   1.000
_cell.length_c   1.000
_cell.angle_alpha   90.00
_cell.angle_beta   90.00
_cell.angle_gamma   90.00
#
_symmetry.space_group_name_H-M   'P 1'
#
loop_
_entity.id
_entity.type
_entity.pdbx_description
1 polymer ?
#
loop_
_entity_poly.entity_id
_entity_poly.type
_entity_poly.pdbx_seq_one_letter_code
_entity_poly.pdbx_strand_id
1 'polypeptide(L)'
;MLGDDEVTHTEYVCAEATAVLLRTVPLAPGAQCPEGGQVTQAGLDLNGDGVLDDTEVTREVPACTRSATVRTRTRTVLSSEVCRSAATILEVGEDVDGNGVLGTSEVQASHHFCLLNDTQRQVQVQVQPEPAGGICGRPGVRVDAFIDLNDNGQRDPDMEELITLPVCQPVRVHEGSYVVRNATDLAALRGVTRVNGDLFVNSETLSEFALPELSVVVGSLRIDTNPLLTRVDLPGLRFATTVALDRNAELTTASMGDPAGMVSVQWDLFVQHNPLLTTLDGLRALAPGGALTVLDNARLETLGFPAIIGLAKALTVEENPRLRTLSLPRLQTTGSVSLIGATALESLAGLSELRTVESLSLIGNGALTRLDGLDSLVSAGAITLDNNARLQTTAGFPQLVRAGSVTISNNALLESAGGMPLLRTVSESFTVLNNPKLRTVSGLDLLDFAHSVSVEQNPMLNDLIGFGNLMRLDRLSVRDNERLETLARLMDLRRLEFLVVTDNVNLKELRLDGLEAVEQGFTMTGNLTLPTCLARDLANRTFSGKPGNVTIAGNGDFPSACTNP
;
A
#
# COMPACT_ATOMS: atom_id res chain seq x y z
N MET A 1 43.40 -29.10 -45.41
CA MET A 1 43.02 -28.13 -44.37
C MET A 1 43.19 -26.77 -45.01
N LEU A 2 42.15 -25.94 -45.00
CA LEU A 2 42.26 -24.56 -45.47
C LEU A 2 43.16 -23.78 -44.49
N GLY A 3 43.95 -22.82 -45.00
CA GLY A 3 44.79 -21.95 -44.16
C GLY A 3 43.95 -20.84 -43.50
N ASP A 4 44.44 -20.26 -42.40
CA ASP A 4 43.74 -19.22 -41.64
C ASP A 4 43.41 -17.96 -42.48
N ASP A 5 44.12 -17.78 -43.60
CA ASP A 5 43.99 -16.74 -44.60
C ASP A 5 42.93 -17.03 -45.71
N GLU A 6 42.26 -18.18 -45.67
CA GLU A 6 41.15 -18.58 -46.57
C GLU A 6 39.75 -18.41 -45.95
N VAL A 7 39.66 -18.02 -44.67
CA VAL A 7 38.38 -17.84 -43.96
C VAL A 7 37.92 -16.39 -44.05
N THR A 8 37.09 -16.07 -45.05
CA THR A 8 36.54 -14.72 -45.24
C THR A 8 35.31 -14.40 -44.39
N HIS A 9 34.71 -15.43 -43.77
CA HIS A 9 33.57 -15.31 -42.86
C HIS A 9 33.48 -16.55 -41.96
N THR A 10 33.27 -16.34 -40.66
CA THR A 10 32.95 -17.39 -39.70
C THR A 10 31.51 -17.19 -39.28
N GLU A 11 30.60 -18.02 -39.81
CA GLU A 11 29.22 -18.08 -39.35
C GLU A 11 29.12 -19.18 -38.30
N TYR A 12 28.76 -18.81 -37.07
CA TYR A 12 28.36 -19.79 -36.07
C TYR A 12 26.97 -20.27 -36.45
N VAL A 13 26.89 -21.42 -37.12
CA VAL A 13 25.64 -22.17 -37.22
C VAL A 13 25.34 -22.67 -35.81
N CYS A 14 24.51 -21.95 -35.07
CA CYS A 14 23.83 -22.53 -33.93
C CYS A 14 23.11 -23.77 -34.47
N ALA A 15 23.49 -24.95 -33.99
CA ALA A 15 22.66 -26.15 -34.14
C ALA A 15 21.23 -25.74 -33.81
N GLU A 16 20.30 -26.09 -34.70
CA GLU A 16 18.88 -25.77 -34.61
C GLU A 16 18.44 -25.82 -33.15
N ALA A 17 17.82 -24.74 -32.65
CA ALA A 17 17.30 -24.72 -31.30
C ALA A 17 16.40 -25.95 -31.12
N THR A 18 16.89 -26.97 -30.40
CA THR A 18 16.15 -28.21 -30.15
C THR A 18 14.80 -27.82 -29.58
N ALA A 19 13.74 -28.06 -30.35
CA ALA A 19 12.41 -27.58 -30.02
C ALA A 19 11.90 -28.32 -28.78
N VAL A 20 11.24 -27.60 -27.87
CA VAL A 20 10.50 -28.26 -26.80
C VAL A 20 9.18 -28.79 -27.38
N LEU A 21 9.02 -30.10 -27.38
CA LEU A 21 7.79 -30.77 -27.80
C LEU A 21 7.01 -31.23 -26.58
N LEU A 22 5.69 -31.35 -26.76
CA LEU A 22 4.79 -31.89 -25.76
C LEU A 22 3.77 -32.82 -26.39
N ARG A 23 3.31 -33.80 -25.63
CA ARG A 23 2.13 -34.59 -25.95
C ARG A 23 1.30 -34.84 -24.70
N THR A 24 0.00 -34.92 -24.87
CA THR A 24 -0.94 -35.15 -23.77
C THR A 24 -1.53 -36.55 -23.91
N VAL A 25 -1.44 -37.33 -22.83
CA VAL A 25 -1.92 -38.71 -22.77
C VAL A 25 -3.08 -38.79 -21.77
N PRO A 26 -4.21 -39.43 -22.11
CA PRO A 26 -5.29 -39.66 -21.14
C PRO A 26 -4.80 -40.49 -19.95
N LEU A 27 -5.17 -40.06 -18.74
CA LEU A 27 -4.90 -40.79 -17.51
C LEU A 27 -6.18 -41.47 -17.04
N ALA A 28 -6.16 -42.80 -16.99
CA ALA A 28 -7.29 -43.56 -16.48
C ALA A 28 -7.50 -43.30 -14.97
N PRO A 29 -8.73 -43.44 -14.45
CA PRO A 29 -9.01 -43.43 -13.02
C PRO A 29 -8.08 -44.36 -12.24
N GLY A 30 -7.48 -43.85 -11.17
CA GLY A 30 -6.53 -44.60 -10.35
C GLY A 30 -6.25 -43.91 -9.01
N ALA A 31 -5.30 -44.47 -8.25
CA ALA A 31 -4.97 -43.97 -6.91
C ALA A 31 -4.50 -42.50 -6.90
N GLN A 32 -3.84 -42.05 -7.97
CA GLN A 32 -3.36 -40.68 -8.11
C GLN A 32 -4.47 -39.71 -8.55
N CYS A 33 -5.29 -40.10 -9.51
CA CYS A 33 -6.41 -39.31 -10.01
C CYS A 33 -7.69 -40.17 -9.98
N PRO A 34 -8.53 -40.07 -8.95
CA PRO A 34 -9.72 -40.92 -8.79
C PRO A 34 -10.74 -40.80 -9.94
N GLU A 35 -10.86 -39.62 -10.54
CA GLU A 35 -11.74 -39.36 -11.69
C GLU A 35 -11.00 -39.48 -13.03
N GLY A 36 -9.75 -39.94 -13.01
CA GLY A 36 -8.85 -39.88 -14.15
C GLY A 36 -8.38 -38.45 -14.43
N GLY A 37 -7.89 -38.22 -15.64
CA GLY A 37 -7.37 -36.92 -16.05
C GLY A 37 -6.52 -37.04 -17.28
N GLN A 38 -5.42 -36.30 -17.30
CA GLN A 38 -4.43 -36.37 -18.36
C GLN A 38 -3.02 -36.18 -17.81
N VAL A 39 -2.03 -36.69 -18.51
CA VAL A 39 -0.61 -36.43 -18.26
C VAL A 39 -0.06 -35.66 -19.45
N THR A 40 0.56 -34.52 -19.19
CA THR A 40 1.32 -33.79 -20.20
C THR A 40 2.78 -34.21 -20.08
N GLN A 41 3.30 -34.82 -21.12
CA GLN A 41 4.71 -35.19 -21.26
C GLN A 41 5.41 -34.12 -22.10
N ALA A 42 6.60 -33.69 -21.69
CA ALA A 42 7.39 -32.70 -22.39
C ALA A 42 8.88 -33.09 -22.45
N GLY A 43 9.53 -32.70 -23.53
CA GLY A 43 10.93 -33.02 -23.81
C GLY A 43 11.51 -32.12 -24.89
N LEU A 44 12.82 -32.25 -25.11
CA LEU A 44 13.49 -31.64 -26.27
C LEU A 44 13.45 -32.66 -27.41
N ASP A 45 13.16 -32.18 -28.61
CA ASP A 45 13.35 -32.94 -29.85
C ASP A 45 14.85 -33.07 -30.11
N LEU A 46 15.43 -34.20 -29.69
CA LEU A 46 16.88 -34.44 -29.75
C LEU A 46 17.32 -34.94 -31.12
N ASN A 47 16.40 -35.59 -31.85
CA ASN A 47 16.68 -36.18 -33.16
C ASN A 47 16.24 -35.26 -34.33
N GLY A 48 15.48 -34.20 -34.05
CA GLY A 48 15.01 -33.19 -35.01
C GLY A 48 13.86 -33.66 -35.91
N ASP A 49 13.14 -34.71 -35.52
CA ASP A 49 12.08 -35.31 -36.34
C ASP A 49 10.69 -34.68 -36.14
N GLY A 50 10.56 -33.76 -35.18
CA GLY A 50 9.33 -33.05 -34.86
C GLY A 50 8.30 -33.86 -34.06
N VAL A 51 8.66 -35.03 -33.54
CA VAL A 51 7.81 -35.90 -32.72
C VAL A 51 8.45 -36.12 -31.36
N LEU A 52 7.65 -36.05 -30.27
CA LEU A 52 8.16 -36.35 -28.93
C LEU A 52 8.20 -37.86 -28.70
N ASP A 53 9.38 -38.45 -28.83
CA ASP A 53 9.65 -39.86 -28.53
C ASP A 53 9.69 -40.16 -27.02
N ASP A 54 9.41 -41.40 -26.63
CA ASP A 54 9.43 -41.83 -25.22
C ASP A 54 10.79 -41.61 -24.54
N THR A 55 11.88 -41.67 -25.31
CA THR A 55 13.25 -41.43 -24.83
C THR A 55 13.58 -39.95 -24.64
N GLU A 56 12.79 -39.06 -25.22
CA GLU A 56 12.98 -37.61 -25.16
C GLU A 56 12.17 -36.97 -24.03
N VAL A 57 11.17 -37.69 -23.50
CA VAL A 57 10.37 -37.25 -22.37
C VAL A 57 11.29 -37.08 -21.14
N THR A 58 11.44 -35.83 -20.71
CA THR A 58 12.21 -35.49 -19.51
C THR A 58 11.31 -34.98 -18.39
N ARG A 59 10.07 -34.61 -18.71
CA ARG A 59 9.06 -34.14 -17.76
C ARG A 59 7.70 -34.75 -18.03
N GLU A 60 7.01 -35.09 -16.96
CA GLU A 60 5.64 -35.58 -16.96
C GLU A 60 4.87 -34.89 -15.84
N VAL A 61 3.75 -34.27 -16.19
CA VAL A 61 2.88 -33.58 -15.22
C VAL A 61 1.47 -34.13 -15.35
N PRO A 62 0.98 -34.84 -14.33
CA PRO A 62 -0.41 -35.24 -14.25
C PRO A 62 -1.29 -34.05 -13.87
N ALA A 63 -2.43 -33.94 -14.55
CA ALA A 63 -3.51 -33.01 -14.25
C ALA A 63 -4.79 -33.84 -14.04
N CYS A 64 -5.16 -34.03 -12.77
CA CYS A 64 -6.34 -34.80 -12.39
C CYS A 64 -7.61 -34.01 -12.70
N THR A 65 -8.61 -34.65 -13.28
CA THR A 65 -9.95 -34.06 -13.38
C THR A 65 -10.54 -34.01 -11.98
N ARG A 66 -11.02 -32.83 -11.58
CA ARG A 66 -11.77 -32.66 -10.33
C ARG A 66 -12.92 -31.70 -10.54
N SER A 67 -14.05 -32.04 -9.93
CA SER A 67 -15.19 -31.14 -9.76
C SER A 67 -15.55 -31.12 -8.28
N ALA A 68 -15.78 -29.93 -7.73
CA ALA A 68 -16.16 -29.73 -6.34
C ALA A 68 -17.43 -28.86 -6.29
N THR A 69 -18.25 -28.97 -5.24
CA THR A 69 -19.42 -28.08 -5.14
C THR A 69 -18.98 -26.70 -4.68
N VAL A 70 -19.41 -25.65 -5.39
CA VAL A 70 -19.17 -24.28 -4.94
C VAL A 70 -20.09 -23.93 -3.77
N ARG A 71 -19.51 -23.36 -2.71
CA ARG A 71 -20.20 -22.93 -1.50
C ARG A 71 -19.98 -21.44 -1.30
N THR A 72 -20.94 -20.82 -0.62
CA THR A 72 -20.87 -19.43 -0.18
C THR A 72 -21.02 -19.35 1.33
N ARG A 73 -20.36 -18.38 1.94
CA ARG A 73 -20.50 -18.04 3.35
C ARG A 73 -20.62 -16.54 3.50
N THR A 74 -21.65 -16.09 4.20
CA THR A 74 -21.77 -14.69 4.64
C THR A 74 -21.60 -14.61 6.14
N ARG A 75 -20.82 -13.62 6.61
CA ARG A 75 -20.64 -13.35 8.03
C ARG A 75 -20.57 -11.86 8.29
N THR A 76 -21.29 -11.39 9.29
CA THR A 76 -21.20 -10.00 9.76
C THR A 76 -20.16 -9.91 10.87
N VAL A 77 -19.25 -8.94 10.75
CA VAL A 77 -18.22 -8.65 11.74
C VAL A 77 -18.35 -7.22 12.25
N LEU A 78 -18.02 -7.00 13.52
CA LEU A 78 -18.05 -5.68 14.14
C LEU A 78 -16.91 -4.78 13.62
N SER A 79 -15.82 -5.38 13.18
CA SER A 79 -14.72 -4.72 12.48
C SER A 79 -14.06 -5.72 11.54
N SER A 80 -13.84 -5.34 10.28
CA SER A 80 -12.96 -6.09 9.37
C SER A 80 -11.67 -5.31 9.12
N GLU A 81 -10.57 -6.01 8.88
CA GLU A 81 -9.27 -5.37 8.60
C GLU A 81 -9.32 -4.49 7.34
N VAL A 82 -10.12 -4.91 6.35
CA VAL A 82 -10.34 -4.16 5.11
C VAL A 82 -11.18 -2.91 5.41
N CYS A 83 -12.38 -3.02 5.97
CA CYS A 83 -13.27 -1.85 6.14
C CYS A 83 -12.93 -0.96 7.35
N ARG A 84 -12.18 -1.48 8.34
CA ARG A 84 -11.95 -0.85 9.65
C ARG A 84 -13.24 -0.37 10.35
N SER A 85 -14.35 -0.99 9.98
CA SER A 85 -15.71 -0.75 10.46
C SER A 85 -16.47 -2.08 10.43
N ALA A 86 -17.71 -2.05 10.93
CA ALA A 86 -18.63 -3.14 10.73
C ALA A 86 -18.72 -3.47 9.23
N ALA A 87 -18.79 -4.76 8.91
CA ALA A 87 -18.84 -5.24 7.54
C ALA A 87 -19.56 -6.57 7.46
N THR A 88 -20.21 -6.83 6.32
CA THR A 88 -20.63 -8.17 5.93
C THR A 88 -19.63 -8.71 4.92
N ILE A 89 -19.04 -9.86 5.23
CA ILE A 89 -18.04 -10.52 4.40
C ILE A 89 -18.72 -11.66 3.67
N LEU A 90 -18.69 -11.62 2.34
CA LEU A 90 -19.08 -12.71 1.46
C LEU A 90 -17.81 -13.46 1.04
N GLU A 91 -17.78 -14.77 1.29
CA GLU A 91 -16.70 -15.68 0.90
C GLU A 91 -17.28 -16.75 -0.02
N VAL A 92 -16.55 -17.09 -1.08
CA VAL A 92 -16.95 -18.07 -2.09
C VAL A 92 -15.76 -18.97 -2.40
N GLY A 93 -16.03 -20.25 -2.59
CA GLY A 93 -15.01 -21.21 -2.97
C GLY A 93 -15.56 -22.60 -3.24
N GLU A 94 -14.68 -23.49 -3.65
CA GLU A 94 -14.99 -24.90 -3.86
C GLU A 94 -14.83 -25.66 -2.54
N ASP A 95 -15.81 -26.50 -2.20
CA ASP A 95 -15.73 -27.48 -1.11
C ASP A 95 -14.84 -28.64 -1.58
N VAL A 96 -13.53 -28.46 -1.42
CA VAL A 96 -12.50 -29.35 -1.97
C VAL A 96 -12.45 -30.63 -1.18
N ASP A 97 -12.58 -30.57 0.15
CA ASP A 97 -12.55 -31.76 1.00
C ASP A 97 -13.90 -32.51 1.06
N GLY A 98 -14.96 -31.91 0.52
CA GLY A 98 -16.28 -32.52 0.40
C GLY A 98 -17.01 -32.63 1.75
N ASN A 99 -16.60 -31.87 2.76
CA ASN A 99 -17.18 -31.92 4.09
C ASN A 99 -18.52 -31.15 4.19
N GLY A 100 -18.93 -30.44 3.14
CA GLY A 100 -20.17 -29.68 3.06
C GLY A 100 -20.08 -28.24 3.58
N VAL A 101 -18.91 -27.77 4.01
CA VAL A 101 -18.65 -26.49 4.65
C VAL A 101 -17.50 -25.78 3.95
N LEU A 102 -17.67 -24.50 3.61
CA LEU A 102 -16.57 -23.69 3.07
C LEU A 102 -15.50 -23.41 4.15
N GLY A 103 -14.40 -24.15 4.12
CA GLY A 103 -13.22 -23.92 4.96
C GLY A 103 -12.51 -22.59 4.63
N THR A 104 -11.70 -22.07 5.55
CA THR A 104 -10.91 -20.85 5.28
C THR A 104 -9.83 -21.05 4.20
N SER A 105 -9.31 -22.27 4.07
CA SER A 105 -8.37 -22.68 3.00
C SER A 105 -9.03 -22.89 1.64
N GLU A 106 -10.36 -22.90 1.58
CA GLU A 106 -11.13 -23.16 0.37
C GLU A 106 -11.67 -21.88 -0.27
N VAL A 107 -11.59 -20.75 0.43
CA VAL A 107 -12.02 -19.45 -0.07
C VAL A 107 -11.15 -19.04 -1.25
N GLN A 108 -11.79 -18.87 -2.41
CA GLN A 108 -11.16 -18.45 -3.67
C GLN A 108 -11.52 -17.01 -4.05
N ALA A 109 -12.56 -16.46 -3.44
CA ALA A 109 -12.91 -15.07 -3.60
C ALA A 109 -13.62 -14.58 -2.36
N SER A 110 -13.39 -13.32 -2.00
CA SER A 110 -14.11 -12.67 -0.92
C SER A 110 -14.39 -11.22 -1.25
N HIS A 111 -15.51 -10.70 -0.75
CA HIS A 111 -15.86 -9.29 -0.83
C HIS A 111 -16.33 -8.78 0.53
N HIS A 112 -15.91 -7.55 0.86
CA HIS A 112 -16.25 -6.89 2.11
C HIS A 112 -17.23 -5.75 1.84
N PHE A 113 -18.48 -5.93 2.25
CA PHE A 113 -19.48 -4.87 2.22
C PHE A 113 -19.30 -4.00 3.46
N CYS A 114 -18.63 -2.85 3.32
CA CYS A 114 -18.35 -1.94 4.42
C CYS A 114 -19.63 -1.21 4.87
N LEU A 115 -20.06 -1.47 6.11
CA LEU A 115 -21.28 -0.93 6.71
C LEU A 115 -20.93 0.29 7.57
N LEU A 116 -20.77 1.44 6.91
CA LEU A 116 -20.59 2.71 7.61
C LEU A 116 -21.93 3.09 8.29
N ASN A 117 -22.03 2.78 9.59
CA ASN A 117 -23.10 3.19 10.52
C ASN A 117 -24.43 2.41 10.48
N ASP A 118 -24.54 1.30 9.74
CA ASP A 118 -25.80 0.57 9.64
C ASP A 118 -25.59 -0.96 9.58
N THR A 119 -25.75 -1.62 10.74
CA THR A 119 -25.62 -3.07 10.86
C THR A 119 -26.86 -3.83 10.37
N GLN A 120 -27.91 -3.15 9.90
CA GLN A 120 -29.18 -3.79 9.51
C GLN A 120 -29.28 -4.07 8.01
N ARG A 121 -28.35 -3.60 7.19
CA ARG A 121 -28.39 -3.82 5.74
C ARG A 121 -28.16 -5.28 5.37
N GLN A 122 -29.08 -5.85 4.60
CA GLN A 122 -28.99 -7.23 4.17
C GLN A 122 -28.17 -7.34 2.87
N VAL A 123 -27.19 -8.24 2.87
CA VAL A 123 -26.50 -8.64 1.65
C VAL A 123 -27.28 -9.79 1.02
N GLN A 124 -27.85 -9.54 -0.15
CA GLN A 124 -28.50 -10.58 -0.95
C GLN A 124 -27.43 -11.30 -1.77
N VAL A 125 -27.54 -12.64 -1.86
CA VAL A 125 -26.59 -13.49 -2.58
C VAL A 125 -27.36 -14.41 -3.52
N GLN A 126 -26.96 -14.41 -4.78
CA GLN A 126 -27.54 -15.22 -5.84
C GLN A 126 -26.45 -16.06 -6.48
N VAL A 127 -26.61 -17.38 -6.47
CA VAL A 127 -25.68 -18.32 -7.10
C VAL A 127 -26.23 -18.71 -8.45
N GLN A 128 -25.45 -18.51 -9.52
CA GLN A 128 -25.86 -18.79 -10.88
C GLN A 128 -24.78 -19.59 -11.63
N PRO A 129 -25.14 -20.40 -12.63
CA PRO A 129 -24.16 -21.03 -13.51
C PRO A 129 -23.37 -19.97 -14.28
N GLU A 130 -22.05 -20.13 -14.33
CA GLU A 130 -21.20 -19.35 -15.23
C GLU A 130 -21.02 -20.11 -16.55
N PRO A 131 -21.50 -19.58 -17.69
CA PRO A 131 -21.41 -20.27 -18.97
C PRO A 131 -19.97 -20.29 -19.51
N ALA A 132 -19.68 -21.26 -20.39
CA ALA A 132 -18.43 -21.27 -21.15
C ALA A 132 -18.30 -20.00 -21.99
N GLY A 133 -17.10 -19.42 -22.04
CA GLY A 133 -16.84 -18.11 -22.67
C GLY A 133 -17.23 -16.89 -21.84
N GLY A 134 -17.78 -17.07 -20.62
CA GLY A 134 -17.97 -16.01 -19.64
C GLY A 134 -16.66 -15.56 -18.98
N ILE A 135 -16.74 -14.99 -17.76
CA ILE A 135 -15.59 -14.48 -16.99
C ILE A 135 -14.54 -15.57 -16.80
N CYS A 136 -14.94 -16.83 -16.64
CA CYS A 136 -14.01 -17.93 -16.49
C CYS A 136 -13.38 -18.42 -17.81
N GLY A 137 -13.92 -18.03 -18.97
CA GLY A 137 -13.61 -18.64 -20.28
C GLY A 137 -14.09 -20.09 -20.43
N ARG A 138 -14.53 -20.72 -19.33
CA ARG A 138 -15.00 -22.09 -19.18
C ARG A 138 -16.19 -22.13 -18.21
N PRO A 139 -16.91 -23.26 -18.09
CA PRO A 139 -18.00 -23.38 -17.13
C PRO A 139 -17.57 -23.03 -15.71
N GLY A 140 -18.53 -22.74 -14.84
CA GLY A 140 -18.24 -22.46 -13.44
C GLY A 140 -19.48 -22.05 -12.70
N VAL A 141 -19.27 -21.38 -11.59
CA VAL A 141 -20.32 -20.76 -10.78
C VAL A 141 -19.97 -19.30 -10.61
N ARG A 142 -20.95 -18.41 -10.83
CA ARG A 142 -20.83 -17.01 -10.43
C ARG A 142 -21.73 -16.75 -9.23
N VAL A 143 -21.23 -15.96 -8.30
CA VAL A 143 -21.95 -15.53 -7.11
C VAL A 143 -22.14 -14.02 -7.20
N ASP A 144 -23.38 -13.64 -7.43
CA ASP A 144 -23.82 -12.26 -7.55
C ASP A 144 -24.34 -11.79 -6.19
N ALA A 145 -23.88 -10.63 -5.72
CA ALA A 145 -24.27 -10.08 -4.44
C ALA A 145 -24.40 -8.56 -4.46
N PHE A 146 -25.36 -8.04 -3.69
CA PHE A 146 -25.62 -6.61 -3.57
C PHE A 146 -26.15 -6.31 -2.16
N ILE A 147 -25.98 -5.05 -1.73
CA ILE A 147 -26.62 -4.53 -0.53
C ILE A 147 -28.04 -4.10 -0.92
N ASP A 148 -29.04 -4.73 -0.34
CA ASP A 148 -30.45 -4.35 -0.51
C ASP A 148 -30.73 -3.13 0.38
N LEU A 149 -30.85 -1.96 -0.24
CA LEU A 149 -31.00 -0.68 0.46
C LEU A 149 -32.46 -0.37 0.81
N ASN A 150 -33.40 -1.02 0.14
CA ASN A 150 -34.83 -0.75 0.28
C ASN A 150 -35.62 -1.96 0.81
N ASP A 151 -34.92 -3.03 1.20
CA ASP A 151 -35.44 -4.29 1.77
C ASP A 151 -36.49 -4.99 0.89
N ASN A 152 -36.43 -4.84 -0.43
CA ASN A 152 -37.39 -5.43 -1.35
C ASN A 152 -36.94 -6.77 -1.97
N GLY A 153 -35.70 -7.20 -1.67
CA GLY A 153 -35.09 -8.44 -2.16
C GLY A 153 -34.69 -8.41 -3.64
N GLN A 154 -34.78 -7.28 -4.32
CA GLN A 154 -34.46 -7.07 -5.73
C GLN A 154 -33.40 -5.98 -5.89
N ARG A 155 -32.47 -6.21 -6.81
CA ARG A 155 -31.44 -5.22 -7.09
C ARG A 155 -32.03 -3.98 -7.77
N ASP A 156 -31.82 -2.81 -7.19
CA ASP A 156 -31.94 -1.52 -7.87
C ASP A 156 -30.64 -1.23 -8.66
N PRO A 157 -30.66 -1.25 -10.00
CA PRO A 157 -29.44 -1.09 -10.79
C PRO A 157 -28.73 0.25 -10.64
N ASP A 158 -29.47 1.30 -10.26
CA ASP A 158 -28.98 2.67 -10.20
C ASP A 158 -28.38 3.01 -8.82
N MET A 159 -28.84 2.32 -7.77
CA MET A 159 -28.45 2.60 -6.38
C MET A 159 -27.62 1.49 -5.73
N GLU A 160 -27.77 0.25 -6.18
CA GLU A 160 -27.19 -0.93 -5.53
C GLU A 160 -26.11 -1.55 -6.41
N GLU A 161 -24.87 -1.43 -5.96
CA GLU A 161 -23.75 -2.01 -6.70
C GLU A 161 -23.83 -3.54 -6.72
N LEU A 162 -23.65 -4.13 -7.91
CA LEU A 162 -23.54 -5.57 -8.07
C LEU A 162 -22.09 -6.00 -7.95
N ILE A 163 -21.84 -6.95 -7.06
CA ILE A 163 -20.57 -7.64 -6.92
C ILE A 163 -20.71 -9.04 -7.50
N THR A 164 -19.85 -9.40 -8.46
CA THR A 164 -19.82 -10.73 -9.06
C THR A 164 -18.51 -11.42 -8.71
N LEU A 165 -18.60 -12.57 -8.04
CA LEU A 165 -17.47 -13.42 -7.66
C LEU A 165 -17.51 -14.75 -8.45
N PRO A 166 -16.65 -14.95 -9.46
CA PRO A 166 -16.60 -16.18 -10.23
C PRO A 166 -15.74 -17.27 -9.56
N VAL A 167 -16.16 -18.52 -9.70
CA VAL A 167 -15.40 -19.74 -9.35
C VAL A 167 -15.41 -20.66 -10.56
N CYS A 168 -14.23 -20.89 -11.15
CA CYS A 168 -14.10 -21.56 -12.45
C CYS A 168 -13.95 -23.09 -12.32
N GLN A 169 -14.69 -23.84 -13.15
CA GLN A 169 -14.77 -25.31 -13.13
C GLN A 169 -14.90 -25.90 -14.57
N PRO A 170 -14.94 -27.23 -14.75
CA PRO A 170 -14.19 -28.23 -14.01
C PRO A 170 -12.68 -27.97 -14.14
N VAL A 171 -11.92 -28.58 -13.26
CA VAL A 171 -10.52 -28.21 -13.06
C VAL A 171 -9.62 -29.39 -13.38
N ARG A 172 -8.66 -29.18 -14.27
CA ARG A 172 -7.49 -30.05 -14.43
C ARG A 172 -6.46 -29.59 -13.41
N VAL A 173 -6.33 -30.37 -12.34
CA VAL A 173 -5.61 -30.02 -11.11
C VAL A 173 -4.25 -30.69 -11.07
N HIS A 174 -3.20 -29.90 -10.88
CA HIS A 174 -1.91 -30.39 -10.43
C HIS A 174 -1.88 -30.38 -8.89
N GLU A 175 -1.55 -31.52 -8.28
CA GLU A 175 -1.43 -31.65 -6.83
C GLU A 175 0.02 -31.36 -6.38
N GLY A 176 0.17 -30.45 -5.41
CA GLY A 176 1.46 -30.03 -4.89
C GLY A 176 2.04 -28.79 -5.57
N SER A 177 3.15 -28.30 -4.99
CA SER A 177 3.87 -27.14 -5.52
C SER A 177 4.71 -27.53 -6.74
N TYR A 178 4.80 -26.62 -7.72
CA TYR A 178 5.53 -26.82 -8.96
C TYR A 178 6.57 -25.71 -9.18
N VAL A 179 7.72 -26.07 -9.75
CA VAL A 179 8.81 -25.13 -10.06
C VAL A 179 9.15 -25.20 -11.54
N VAL A 180 8.98 -24.08 -12.25
CA VAL A 180 9.38 -23.89 -13.65
C VAL A 180 10.81 -23.38 -13.69
N ARG A 181 11.75 -24.23 -14.14
CA ARG A 181 13.18 -23.88 -14.27
C ARG A 181 13.62 -23.67 -15.71
N ASN A 182 12.84 -24.12 -16.68
CA ASN A 182 13.12 -24.03 -18.10
C ASN A 182 11.84 -24.19 -18.93
N ALA A 183 11.97 -24.11 -20.26
CA ALA A 183 10.86 -24.24 -21.19
C ALA A 183 10.17 -25.62 -21.16
N THR A 184 10.89 -26.70 -20.86
CA THR A 184 10.30 -28.05 -20.73
C THR A 184 9.42 -28.17 -19.49
N ASP A 185 9.85 -27.62 -18.35
CA ASP A 185 9.03 -27.55 -17.14
C ASP A 185 7.74 -26.74 -17.39
N LEU A 186 7.82 -25.65 -18.16
CA LEU A 186 6.66 -24.83 -18.54
C LEU A 186 5.73 -25.59 -19.50
N ALA A 187 6.28 -26.27 -20.51
CA ALA A 187 5.51 -27.03 -21.48
C ALA A 187 4.72 -28.16 -20.82
N ALA A 188 5.28 -28.80 -19.79
CA ALA A 188 4.59 -29.84 -19.03
C ALA A 188 3.36 -29.31 -18.26
N LEU A 189 3.31 -28.02 -17.91
CA LEU A 189 2.13 -27.42 -17.28
C LEU A 189 0.99 -27.09 -18.27
N ARG A 190 1.17 -27.31 -19.58
CA ARG A 190 0.10 -27.08 -20.55
C ARG A 190 -1.09 -27.99 -20.25
N GLY A 191 -2.28 -27.40 -20.24
CA GLY A 191 -3.51 -28.08 -19.83
C GLY A 191 -3.78 -28.05 -18.33
N VAL A 192 -2.80 -27.68 -17.48
CA VAL A 192 -3.05 -27.48 -16.05
C VAL A 192 -3.83 -26.19 -15.87
N THR A 193 -4.93 -26.29 -15.15
CA THR A 193 -5.82 -25.14 -14.92
C THR A 193 -5.87 -24.69 -13.47
N ARG A 194 -5.37 -25.53 -12.56
CA ARG A 194 -5.21 -25.25 -11.14
C ARG A 194 -3.98 -25.95 -10.57
N VAL A 195 -3.30 -25.25 -9.67
CA VAL A 195 -2.22 -25.79 -8.86
C VAL A 195 -2.66 -25.80 -7.40
N ASN A 196 -2.78 -26.99 -6.80
CA ASN A 196 -3.02 -27.18 -5.36
C ASN A 196 -1.69 -27.10 -4.59
N GLY A 197 -1.08 -25.92 -4.64
CA GLY A 197 0.22 -25.63 -4.08
C GLY A 197 0.76 -24.32 -4.63
N ASP A 198 2.05 -24.08 -4.42
CA ASP A 198 2.74 -22.92 -4.96
C ASP A 198 3.17 -23.16 -6.41
N LEU A 199 3.19 -22.11 -7.22
CA LEU A 199 3.80 -22.11 -8.54
C LEU A 199 4.98 -21.14 -8.55
N PHE A 200 6.20 -21.68 -8.59
CA PHE A 200 7.43 -20.89 -8.65
C PHE A 200 7.99 -20.90 -10.07
N VAL A 201 8.36 -19.74 -10.58
CA VAL A 201 9.07 -19.57 -11.86
C VAL A 201 10.40 -18.90 -11.55
N ASN A 202 11.48 -19.66 -11.73
CA ASN A 202 12.85 -19.24 -11.50
C ASN A 202 13.73 -19.95 -12.52
N SER A 203 14.03 -19.25 -13.61
CA SER A 203 14.69 -19.79 -14.79
C SER A 203 15.69 -18.79 -15.35
N GLU A 204 16.90 -19.26 -15.58
CA GLU A 204 17.95 -18.49 -16.27
C GLU A 204 17.74 -18.42 -17.79
N THR A 205 16.86 -19.27 -18.35
CA THR A 205 16.75 -19.48 -19.80
C THR A 205 15.39 -19.10 -20.37
N LEU A 206 14.36 -18.96 -19.53
CA LEU A 206 13.00 -18.69 -19.99
C LEU A 206 12.83 -17.24 -20.44
N SER A 207 12.42 -17.04 -21.69
CA SER A 207 12.13 -15.71 -22.27
C SER A 207 10.67 -15.29 -22.13
N GLU A 208 9.73 -16.24 -22.05
CA GLU A 208 8.31 -15.98 -21.91
C GLU A 208 7.65 -16.99 -20.97
N PHE A 209 6.76 -16.51 -20.11
CA PHE A 209 5.95 -17.35 -19.23
C PHE A 209 4.46 -17.15 -19.54
N ALA A 210 3.86 -18.12 -20.20
CA ALA A 210 2.46 -18.06 -20.61
C ALA A 210 1.70 -19.35 -20.29
N LEU A 211 0.64 -19.24 -19.49
CA LEU A 211 -0.28 -20.32 -19.14
C LEU A 211 -1.74 -19.82 -19.27
N PRO A 212 -2.29 -19.80 -20.50
CA PRO A 212 -3.60 -19.18 -20.75
C PRO A 212 -4.77 -19.85 -20.02
N GLU A 213 -4.65 -21.12 -19.68
CA GLU A 213 -5.70 -21.88 -19.00
C GLU A 213 -5.58 -21.93 -17.48
N LEU A 214 -4.46 -21.46 -16.92
CA LEU A 214 -4.24 -21.45 -15.47
C LEU A 214 -5.14 -20.40 -14.82
N SER A 215 -6.08 -20.83 -13.97
CA SER A 215 -6.98 -19.89 -13.28
C SER A 215 -6.81 -19.82 -11.77
N VAL A 216 -6.32 -20.88 -11.14
CA VAL A 216 -6.21 -20.96 -9.67
C VAL A 216 -4.82 -21.45 -9.28
N VAL A 217 -4.16 -20.69 -8.41
CA VAL A 217 -2.98 -21.15 -7.67
C VAL A 217 -3.35 -21.08 -6.20
N VAL A 218 -3.54 -22.24 -5.54
CA VAL A 218 -3.96 -22.25 -4.13
C VAL A 218 -2.89 -21.67 -3.23
N GLY A 219 -1.61 -21.82 -3.59
CA GLY A 219 -0.50 -21.22 -2.88
C GLY A 219 -0.06 -19.89 -3.49
N SER A 220 1.25 -19.65 -3.39
CA SER A 220 1.90 -18.48 -3.95
C SER A 220 2.21 -18.70 -5.44
N LEU A 221 1.83 -17.74 -6.28
CA LEU A 221 2.36 -17.58 -7.62
C LEU A 221 3.57 -16.64 -7.55
N ARG A 222 4.79 -17.18 -7.69
CA ARG A 222 6.03 -16.39 -7.62
C ARG A 222 6.80 -16.50 -8.91
N ILE A 223 7.03 -15.38 -9.56
CA ILE A 223 7.87 -15.23 -10.75
C ILE A 223 9.08 -14.43 -10.29
N ASP A 224 10.11 -15.16 -9.85
CA ASP A 224 11.25 -14.62 -9.12
C ASP A 224 12.56 -15.02 -9.81
N THR A 225 13.44 -14.05 -10.05
CA THR A 225 14.79 -14.27 -10.55
C THR A 225 14.79 -14.92 -11.92
N ASN A 226 14.25 -14.21 -12.92
CA ASN A 226 14.26 -14.64 -14.31
C ASN A 226 14.96 -13.58 -15.17
N PRO A 227 16.29 -13.69 -15.38
CA PRO A 227 17.08 -12.63 -16.04
C PRO A 227 16.77 -12.44 -17.51
N LEU A 228 16.18 -13.43 -18.20
CA LEU A 228 15.85 -13.34 -19.63
C LEU A 228 14.35 -13.18 -19.91
N LEU A 229 13.50 -13.19 -18.86
CA LEU A 229 12.05 -13.20 -19.01
C LEU A 229 11.55 -11.82 -19.46
N THR A 230 11.05 -11.72 -20.68
CA THR A 230 10.55 -10.46 -21.25
C THR A 230 9.05 -10.27 -21.09
N ARG A 231 8.30 -11.37 -20.91
CA ARG A 231 6.83 -11.37 -20.91
C ARG A 231 6.23 -12.41 -19.96
N VAL A 232 5.20 -11.99 -19.21
CA VAL A 232 4.30 -12.86 -18.43
C VAL A 232 2.88 -12.70 -18.95
N ASP A 233 2.18 -13.82 -19.21
CA ASP A 233 0.80 -13.81 -19.71
C ASP A 233 -0.06 -14.93 -19.08
N LEU A 234 -0.92 -14.54 -18.14
CA LEU A 234 -1.83 -15.42 -17.39
C LEU A 234 -3.28 -14.91 -17.49
N PRO A 235 -3.88 -14.82 -18.69
CA PRO A 235 -5.20 -14.22 -18.89
C PRO A 235 -6.33 -14.98 -18.17
N GLY A 236 -6.14 -16.29 -17.92
CA GLY A 236 -7.07 -17.14 -17.20
C GLY A 236 -7.05 -16.96 -15.67
N LEU A 237 -6.06 -16.28 -15.09
CA LEU A 237 -5.89 -16.20 -13.64
C LEU A 237 -7.09 -15.53 -12.96
N ARG A 238 -7.64 -16.15 -11.91
CA ARG A 238 -8.77 -15.63 -11.12
C ARG A 238 -8.50 -15.66 -9.62
N PHE A 239 -7.62 -16.56 -9.15
CA PHE A 239 -7.22 -16.64 -7.75
C PHE A 239 -5.75 -17.01 -7.58
N ALA A 240 -5.09 -16.33 -6.64
CA ALA A 240 -3.86 -16.79 -6.02
C ALA A 240 -3.82 -16.37 -4.55
N THR A 241 -3.20 -17.15 -3.66
CA THR A 241 -3.07 -16.69 -2.26
C THR A 241 -2.08 -15.54 -2.13
N THR A 242 -0.99 -15.57 -2.90
CA THR A 242 -0.02 -14.48 -2.99
C THR A 242 0.51 -14.42 -4.41
N VAL A 243 0.74 -13.21 -4.93
CA VAL A 243 1.35 -13.00 -6.24
C VAL A 243 2.62 -12.19 -6.06
N ALA A 244 3.73 -12.70 -6.59
CA ALA A 244 5.01 -12.00 -6.57
C ALA A 244 5.64 -11.99 -7.96
N LEU A 245 6.00 -10.80 -8.42
CA LEU A 245 6.78 -10.53 -9.63
C LEU A 245 8.06 -9.81 -9.21
N ASP A 246 9.13 -10.57 -8.99
CA ASP A 246 10.36 -10.09 -8.35
C ASP A 246 11.60 -10.40 -9.20
N ARG A 247 12.56 -9.47 -9.27
CA ARG A 247 13.87 -9.65 -9.93
C ARG A 247 13.79 -10.22 -11.36
N ASN A 248 12.98 -9.62 -12.23
CA ASN A 248 12.91 -9.99 -13.65
C ASN A 248 13.51 -8.85 -14.49
N ALA A 249 14.82 -8.93 -14.75
CA ALA A 249 15.62 -7.83 -15.29
C ALA A 249 15.14 -7.35 -16.67
N GLU A 250 14.71 -8.27 -17.52
CA GLU A 250 14.30 -7.98 -18.90
C GLU A 250 12.78 -7.87 -19.08
N LEU A 251 12.00 -7.92 -17.99
CA LEU A 251 10.54 -7.95 -18.06
C LEU A 251 9.97 -6.61 -18.49
N THR A 252 9.28 -6.62 -19.64
CA THR A 252 8.66 -5.42 -20.23
C THR A 252 7.14 -5.43 -20.12
N THR A 253 6.54 -6.61 -20.05
CA THR A 253 5.08 -6.77 -20.01
C THR A 253 4.67 -7.91 -19.06
N ALA A 254 3.64 -7.66 -18.26
CA ALA A 254 3.03 -8.66 -17.41
C ALA A 254 1.51 -8.50 -17.43
N SER A 255 0.81 -9.59 -17.74
CA SER A 255 -0.65 -9.67 -17.78
C SER A 255 -1.13 -10.81 -16.89
N MET A 256 -2.02 -10.51 -15.95
CA MET A 256 -2.58 -11.50 -15.02
C MET A 256 -4.07 -11.26 -14.82
N GLY A 257 -4.87 -12.18 -15.36
CA GLY A 257 -6.32 -12.09 -15.42
C GLY A 257 -6.85 -11.32 -16.63
N ASP A 258 -8.17 -11.21 -16.67
CA ASP A 258 -8.89 -10.41 -17.66
C ASP A 258 -9.26 -9.06 -17.02
N PRO A 259 -8.93 -7.91 -17.62
CA PRO A 259 -9.34 -6.59 -17.11
C PRO A 259 -10.84 -6.40 -16.89
N ALA A 260 -11.70 -7.21 -17.52
CA ALA A 260 -13.14 -7.21 -17.32
C ALA A 260 -13.59 -7.87 -15.99
N GLY A 261 -12.70 -8.62 -15.33
CA GLY A 261 -12.99 -9.33 -14.08
C GLY A 261 -11.93 -9.08 -13.01
N MET A 262 -12.31 -9.22 -11.74
CA MET A 262 -11.37 -9.14 -10.63
C MET A 262 -10.63 -10.47 -10.45
N VAL A 263 -9.34 -10.40 -10.17
CA VAL A 263 -8.52 -11.52 -9.69
C VAL A 263 -8.32 -11.35 -8.19
N SER A 264 -8.85 -12.29 -7.40
CA SER A 264 -8.68 -12.25 -5.95
C SER A 264 -7.26 -12.69 -5.60
N VAL A 265 -6.52 -11.82 -4.91
CA VAL A 265 -5.25 -12.17 -4.29
C VAL A 265 -5.48 -12.19 -2.79
N GLN A 266 -5.45 -13.37 -2.17
CA GLN A 266 -5.93 -13.53 -0.79
C GLN A 266 -5.12 -12.68 0.20
N TRP A 267 -3.80 -12.66 0.04
CA TRP A 267 -2.87 -11.92 0.89
C TRP A 267 -2.22 -10.79 0.10
N ASP A 268 -0.96 -10.95 -0.27
CA ASP A 268 -0.13 -9.83 -0.68
C ASP A 268 0.19 -9.90 -2.20
N LEU A 269 0.32 -8.74 -2.82
CA LEU A 269 0.83 -8.55 -4.18
C LEU A 269 2.16 -7.82 -4.11
N PHE A 270 3.21 -8.42 -4.65
CA PHE A 270 4.55 -7.85 -4.75
C PHE A 270 4.92 -7.66 -6.23
N VAL A 271 5.27 -6.44 -6.62
CA VAL A 271 5.84 -6.11 -7.93
C VAL A 271 7.14 -5.34 -7.69
N GLN A 272 8.26 -6.06 -7.70
CA GLN A 272 9.52 -5.52 -7.19
C GLN A 272 10.69 -5.81 -8.13
N HIS A 273 11.66 -4.90 -8.21
CA HIS A 273 12.91 -5.12 -8.95
C HIS A 273 12.69 -5.56 -10.43
N ASN A 274 11.76 -4.90 -11.14
CA ASN A 274 11.53 -5.12 -12.58
C ASN A 274 11.88 -3.81 -13.35
N PRO A 275 13.17 -3.56 -13.61
CA PRO A 275 13.66 -2.23 -14.03
C PRO A 275 13.20 -1.80 -15.43
N LEU A 276 12.69 -2.72 -16.27
CA LEU A 276 12.19 -2.41 -17.62
C LEU A 276 10.67 -2.26 -17.71
N LEU A 277 9.93 -2.56 -16.64
CA LEU A 277 8.47 -2.45 -16.62
C LEU A 277 8.06 -0.97 -16.57
N THR A 278 7.24 -0.53 -17.53
CA THR A 278 6.81 0.89 -17.64
C THR A 278 5.41 1.15 -17.12
N THR A 279 4.55 0.14 -17.05
CA THR A 279 3.16 0.22 -16.60
C THR A 279 2.74 -1.07 -15.90
N LEU A 280 1.77 -0.97 -14.97
CA LEU A 280 1.09 -2.12 -14.35
C LEU A 280 -0.31 -2.38 -14.93
N ASP A 281 -0.66 -1.82 -16.10
CA ASP A 281 -2.01 -1.93 -16.67
C ASP A 281 -2.45 -3.39 -16.91
N GLY A 282 -1.54 -4.30 -17.23
CA GLY A 282 -1.85 -5.73 -17.36
C GLY A 282 -2.12 -6.44 -16.03
N LEU A 283 -1.87 -5.80 -14.89
CA LEU A 283 -2.10 -6.31 -13.55
C LEU A 283 -3.31 -5.65 -12.86
N ARG A 284 -4.00 -4.72 -13.52
CA ARG A 284 -5.10 -3.91 -12.95
C ARG A 284 -6.28 -4.72 -12.39
N ALA A 285 -6.41 -5.98 -12.81
CA ALA A 285 -7.44 -6.90 -12.36
C ALA A 285 -7.15 -7.48 -10.96
N LEU A 286 -5.88 -7.47 -10.52
CA LEU A 286 -5.46 -8.02 -9.23
C LEU A 286 -5.98 -7.15 -8.08
N ALA A 287 -6.61 -7.80 -7.10
CA ALA A 287 -7.09 -7.18 -5.88
C ALA A 287 -6.55 -7.94 -4.64
N PRO A 288 -5.37 -7.53 -4.11
CA PRO A 288 -4.84 -8.06 -2.85
C PRO A 288 -5.71 -7.66 -1.65
N GLY A 289 -5.97 -8.61 -0.75
CA GLY A 289 -6.62 -8.34 0.53
C GLY A 289 -5.68 -7.83 1.62
N GLY A 290 -4.38 -8.15 1.51
CA GLY A 290 -3.32 -7.82 2.47
C GLY A 290 -2.58 -6.54 2.10
N ALA A 291 -1.38 -6.68 1.52
CA ALA A 291 -0.53 -5.58 1.08
C ALA A 291 -0.41 -5.51 -0.45
N LEU A 292 -0.29 -4.29 -0.97
CA LEU A 292 0.21 -4.00 -2.32
C LEU A 292 1.60 -3.37 -2.18
N THR A 293 2.63 -4.04 -2.68
CA THR A 293 4.01 -3.57 -2.65
C THR A 293 4.54 -3.40 -4.06
N VAL A 294 4.90 -2.16 -4.41
CA VAL A 294 5.54 -1.79 -5.68
C VAL A 294 6.87 -1.12 -5.35
N LEU A 295 7.97 -1.84 -5.53
CA LEU A 295 9.31 -1.41 -5.06
C LEU A 295 10.33 -1.49 -6.20
N ASP A 296 11.17 -0.47 -6.36
CA ASP A 296 12.34 -0.52 -7.27
C ASP A 296 11.98 -0.97 -8.71
N ASN A 297 10.98 -0.33 -9.31
CA ASN A 297 10.67 -0.47 -10.74
C ASN A 297 11.08 0.82 -11.44
N ALA A 298 12.39 0.94 -11.76
CA ALA A 298 13.03 2.18 -12.19
C ALA A 298 12.40 2.89 -13.41
N ARG A 299 11.66 2.16 -14.26
CA ARG A 299 10.98 2.70 -15.44
C ARG A 299 9.46 2.84 -15.30
N LEU A 300 8.88 2.48 -14.17
CA LEU A 300 7.44 2.52 -13.97
C LEU A 300 6.94 3.97 -13.99
N GLU A 301 6.01 4.28 -14.89
CA GLU A 301 5.43 5.63 -15.04
C GLU A 301 4.03 5.73 -14.44
N THR A 302 3.26 4.63 -14.48
CA THR A 302 1.87 4.57 -14.03
C THR A 302 1.59 3.35 -13.15
N LEU A 303 0.77 3.53 -12.13
CA LEU A 303 0.26 2.47 -11.25
C LEU A 303 -1.26 2.58 -11.14
N GLY A 304 -1.99 1.50 -11.42
CA GLY A 304 -3.46 1.52 -11.40
C GLY A 304 -4.07 0.21 -10.91
N PHE A 305 -4.89 0.29 -9.85
CA PHE A 305 -5.62 -0.85 -9.30
C PHE A 305 -7.06 -0.45 -8.94
N PRO A 306 -7.97 -0.41 -9.93
CA PRO A 306 -9.34 0.08 -9.75
C PRO A 306 -10.24 -0.84 -8.91
N ALA A 307 -9.85 -2.11 -8.74
CA ALA A 307 -10.62 -3.10 -7.97
C ALA A 307 -10.32 -3.06 -6.45
N ILE A 308 -9.25 -2.37 -6.02
CA ILE A 308 -8.86 -2.34 -4.60
C ILE A 308 -9.74 -1.35 -3.83
N ILE A 309 -10.51 -1.88 -2.89
CA ILE A 309 -11.38 -1.11 -1.98
C ILE A 309 -10.70 -0.85 -0.63
N GLY A 310 -9.92 -1.82 -0.14
CA GLY A 310 -9.17 -1.69 1.09
C GLY A 310 -8.03 -2.69 1.17
N LEU A 311 -7.03 -2.39 1.98
CA LEU A 311 -5.85 -3.22 2.22
C LEU A 311 -5.71 -3.46 3.72
N ALA A 312 -5.71 -4.72 4.15
CA ALA A 312 -5.57 -5.04 5.57
C ALA A 312 -4.24 -4.53 6.15
N LYS A 313 -3.16 -4.55 5.35
CA LYS A 313 -1.80 -4.22 5.78
C LYS A 313 -1.32 -2.86 5.27
N ALA A 314 -0.99 -2.78 3.97
CA ALA A 314 -0.21 -1.64 3.46
C ALA A 314 -0.35 -1.42 1.96
N LEU A 315 -0.34 -0.16 1.55
CA LEU A 315 0.06 0.30 0.23
C LEU A 315 1.50 0.80 0.32
N THR A 316 2.44 0.07 -0.27
CA THR A 316 3.88 0.42 -0.27
C THR A 316 4.32 0.70 -1.70
N VAL A 317 4.67 1.94 -2.00
CA VAL A 317 5.20 2.38 -3.29
C VAL A 317 6.51 3.11 -3.04
N GLU A 318 7.61 2.41 -3.24
CA GLU A 318 8.93 2.87 -2.84
C GLU A 318 9.95 2.74 -3.98
N GLU A 319 10.86 3.70 -4.10
CA GLU A 319 11.95 3.65 -5.10
C GLU A 319 11.45 3.46 -6.55
N ASN A 320 10.34 4.11 -6.92
CA ASN A 320 9.84 4.16 -8.30
C ASN A 320 10.03 5.59 -8.86
N PRO A 321 11.26 6.02 -9.20
CA PRO A 321 11.58 7.43 -9.42
C PRO A 321 10.88 8.06 -10.62
N ARG A 322 10.42 7.25 -11.58
CA ARG A 322 9.68 7.69 -12.78
C ARG A 322 8.16 7.67 -12.64
N LEU A 323 7.63 7.20 -11.52
CA LEU A 323 6.18 7.12 -11.30
C LEU A 323 5.59 8.52 -11.27
N ARG A 324 4.71 8.83 -12.22
CA ARG A 324 4.04 10.13 -12.33
C ARG A 324 2.64 10.12 -11.76
N THR A 325 1.94 9.00 -11.94
CA THR A 325 0.55 8.82 -11.52
C THR A 325 0.35 7.49 -10.81
N LEU A 326 -0.45 7.53 -9.75
CA LEU A 326 -1.01 6.37 -9.08
C LEU A 326 -2.53 6.51 -9.08
N SER A 327 -3.26 5.40 -9.19
CA SER A 327 -4.72 5.39 -9.23
C SER A 327 -5.28 4.18 -8.49
N LEU A 328 -5.87 4.42 -7.32
CA LEU A 328 -6.64 3.46 -6.54
C LEU A 328 -7.98 4.11 -6.17
N PRO A 329 -8.85 4.39 -7.16
CA PRO A 329 -10.00 5.28 -7.03
C PRO A 329 -11.08 4.79 -6.06
N ARG A 330 -10.98 3.53 -5.59
CA ARG A 330 -11.92 2.93 -4.64
C ARG A 330 -11.29 2.66 -3.27
N LEU A 331 -9.99 2.94 -3.08
CA LEU A 331 -9.29 2.63 -1.83
C LEU A 331 -9.79 3.56 -0.72
N GLN A 332 -10.58 3.01 0.19
CA GLN A 332 -11.16 3.73 1.32
C GLN A 332 -10.33 3.61 2.61
N THR A 333 -9.62 2.51 2.75
CA THR A 333 -8.99 2.12 4.02
C THR A 333 -7.73 1.30 3.78
N THR A 334 -6.69 1.58 4.55
CA THR A 334 -5.48 0.74 4.59
C THR A 334 -4.82 0.84 5.95
N GLY A 335 -3.99 -0.12 6.34
CA GLY A 335 -3.13 0.03 7.53
C GLY A 335 -2.12 1.13 7.33
N SER A 336 -1.28 1.03 6.31
CA SER A 336 -0.32 2.08 5.98
C SER A 336 -0.37 2.47 4.51
N VAL A 337 0.04 3.71 4.25
CA VAL A 337 0.42 4.23 2.93
C VAL A 337 1.86 4.71 3.06
N SER A 338 2.77 4.04 2.37
CA SER A 338 4.18 4.44 2.23
C SER A 338 4.43 4.83 0.79
N LEU A 339 4.61 6.13 0.52
CA LEU A 339 5.01 6.67 -0.78
C LEU A 339 6.39 7.30 -0.63
N ILE A 340 7.44 6.54 -0.96
CA ILE A 340 8.84 6.94 -0.74
C ILE A 340 9.61 6.98 -2.05
N GLY A 341 10.31 8.08 -2.32
CA GLY A 341 11.23 8.16 -3.48
C GLY A 341 10.52 8.12 -4.85
N ALA A 342 9.21 8.35 -4.92
CA ALA A 342 8.51 8.54 -6.18
C ALA A 342 8.75 9.98 -6.71
N THR A 343 9.99 10.25 -7.12
CA THR A 343 10.47 11.62 -7.37
C THR A 343 9.74 12.37 -8.48
N ALA A 344 9.07 11.65 -9.39
CA ALA A 344 8.27 12.21 -10.48
C ALA A 344 6.76 12.29 -10.17
N LEU A 345 6.31 11.88 -8.97
CA LEU A 345 4.89 11.83 -8.62
C LEU A 345 4.31 13.24 -8.51
N GLU A 346 3.34 13.54 -9.38
CA GLU A 346 2.80 14.90 -9.51
C GLU A 346 1.60 15.16 -8.60
N SER A 347 0.85 14.11 -8.25
CA SER A 347 -0.43 14.22 -7.55
C SER A 347 -0.76 12.97 -6.74
N LEU A 348 -1.56 13.15 -5.68
CA LEU A 348 -2.16 12.10 -4.86
C LEU A 348 -3.64 11.86 -5.21
N ALA A 349 -4.16 12.44 -6.30
CA ALA A 349 -5.57 12.32 -6.69
C ALA A 349 -6.08 10.88 -6.82
N GLY A 350 -5.18 9.92 -7.05
CA GLY A 350 -5.51 8.50 -7.05
C GLY A 350 -5.89 7.90 -5.70
N LEU A 351 -5.79 8.66 -4.60
CA LEU A 351 -6.18 8.26 -3.24
C LEU A 351 -7.41 9.03 -2.72
N SER A 352 -8.19 9.65 -3.61
CA SER A 352 -9.27 10.58 -3.25
C SER A 352 -10.35 10.00 -2.34
N GLU A 353 -10.52 8.68 -2.31
CA GLU A 353 -11.50 7.99 -1.47
C GLU A 353 -10.94 7.52 -0.11
N LEU A 354 -9.64 7.71 0.15
CA LEU A 354 -9.00 7.25 1.38
C LEU A 354 -9.52 8.02 2.60
N ARG A 355 -10.19 7.31 3.51
CA ARG A 355 -10.85 7.87 4.70
C ARG A 355 -10.07 7.61 5.99
N THR A 356 -9.45 6.44 6.11
CA THR A 356 -8.78 6.02 7.34
C THR A 356 -7.46 5.31 7.04
N VAL A 357 -6.42 5.70 7.77
CA VAL A 357 -5.08 5.09 7.71
C VAL A 357 -4.45 5.04 9.10
N GLU A 358 -3.66 4.01 9.42
CA GLU A 358 -2.86 4.01 10.66
C GLU A 358 -1.56 4.81 10.48
N SER A 359 -0.91 4.71 9.32
CA SER A 359 0.28 5.51 9.01
C SER A 359 0.30 5.98 7.56
N LEU A 360 0.44 7.29 7.36
CA LEU A 360 0.65 7.93 6.07
C LEU A 360 2.06 8.50 6.03
N SER A 361 2.93 7.95 5.19
CA SER A 361 4.31 8.39 5.00
C SER A 361 4.50 8.85 3.56
N LEU A 362 4.76 10.15 3.39
CA LEU A 362 5.09 10.79 2.12
C LEU A 362 6.52 11.31 2.21
N ILE A 363 7.48 10.55 1.67
CA ILE A 363 8.91 10.83 1.88
C ILE A 363 9.63 10.95 0.54
N GLY A 364 10.37 12.05 0.31
CA GLY A 364 11.21 12.17 -0.88
C GLY A 364 10.45 12.28 -2.21
N ASN A 365 9.19 12.69 -2.21
CA ASN A 365 8.39 12.87 -3.43
C ASN A 365 8.67 14.24 -4.04
N GLY A 366 9.83 14.37 -4.69
CA GLY A 366 10.40 15.66 -5.12
C GLY A 366 9.58 16.48 -6.12
N ALA A 367 8.62 15.89 -6.83
CA ALA A 367 7.73 16.60 -7.75
C ALA A 367 6.44 17.11 -7.08
N LEU A 368 6.09 16.59 -5.89
CA LEU A 368 4.85 16.91 -5.20
C LEU A 368 4.87 18.35 -4.69
N THR A 369 3.89 19.15 -5.13
CA THR A 369 3.77 20.58 -4.74
C THR A 369 2.72 20.82 -3.67
N ARG A 370 1.76 19.90 -3.54
CA ARG A 370 0.56 19.98 -2.70
C ARG A 370 0.04 18.58 -2.37
N LEU A 371 -0.88 18.48 -1.42
CA LEU A 371 -1.43 17.21 -0.95
C LEU A 371 -2.86 16.93 -1.42
N ASP A 372 -3.36 17.68 -2.41
CA ASP A 372 -4.67 17.45 -3.05
C ASP A 372 -4.82 15.97 -3.48
N GLY A 373 -5.99 15.38 -3.22
CA GLY A 373 -6.23 13.96 -3.39
C GLY A 373 -6.28 13.15 -2.09
N LEU A 374 -6.00 13.77 -0.94
CA LEU A 374 -6.26 13.19 0.40
C LEU A 374 -7.47 13.85 1.08
N ASP A 375 -8.36 14.45 0.29
CA ASP A 375 -9.46 15.29 0.75
C ASP A 375 -10.48 14.55 1.64
N SER A 376 -10.64 13.25 1.43
CA SER A 376 -11.56 12.40 2.19
C SER A 376 -10.98 11.87 3.51
N LEU A 377 -9.70 12.13 3.80
CA LEU A 377 -9.03 11.54 4.96
C LEU A 377 -9.60 12.13 6.26
N VAL A 378 -10.23 11.29 7.08
CA VAL A 378 -10.89 11.67 8.33
C VAL A 378 -10.02 11.37 9.55
N SER A 379 -9.28 10.27 9.53
CA SER A 379 -8.46 9.80 10.65
C SER A 379 -7.14 9.21 10.18
N ALA A 380 -6.05 9.61 10.83
CA ALA A 380 -4.71 9.05 10.66
C ALA A 380 -4.09 8.67 12.01
N GLY A 381 -3.42 7.53 12.14
CA GLY A 381 -2.60 7.25 13.34
C GLY A 381 -1.29 8.04 13.33
N ALA A 382 -0.64 8.15 12.18
CA ALA A 382 0.55 8.97 11.97
C ALA A 382 0.53 9.60 10.58
N ILE A 383 0.99 10.85 10.47
CA ILE A 383 1.25 11.53 9.21
C ILE A 383 2.71 11.98 9.23
N THR A 384 3.49 11.50 8.26
CA THR A 384 4.90 11.87 8.06
C THR A 384 5.05 12.50 6.69
N LEU A 385 5.46 13.77 6.66
CA LEU A 385 5.76 14.54 5.46
C LEU A 385 7.24 14.93 5.52
N ASP A 386 8.09 14.13 4.88
CA ASP A 386 9.53 14.31 4.95
C ASP A 386 10.19 14.50 3.58
N ASN A 387 11.11 15.46 3.47
CA ASN A 387 11.96 15.61 2.29
C ASN A 387 11.18 15.75 0.95
N ASN A 388 9.98 16.34 0.95
CA ASN A 388 9.24 16.65 -0.27
C ASN A 388 9.65 18.04 -0.75
N ALA A 389 10.77 18.11 -1.47
CA ALA A 389 11.50 19.35 -1.76
C ALA A 389 10.67 20.46 -2.45
N ARG A 390 9.59 20.12 -3.16
CA ARG A 390 8.70 21.07 -3.85
C ARG A 390 7.38 21.36 -3.13
N LEU A 391 7.12 20.71 -1.99
CA LEU A 391 5.91 20.92 -1.22
C LEU A 391 5.89 22.35 -0.66
N GLN A 392 4.85 23.12 -0.98
CA GLN A 392 4.72 24.53 -0.56
C GLN A 392 3.83 24.70 0.67
N THR A 393 2.88 23.79 0.85
CA THR A 393 1.93 23.80 1.97
C THR A 393 1.51 22.38 2.33
N THR A 394 1.15 22.16 3.60
CA THR A 394 0.54 20.89 4.05
C THR A 394 -0.99 20.90 3.97
N ALA A 395 -1.60 21.92 3.37
CA ALA A 395 -3.02 21.89 3.04
C ALA A 395 -3.32 20.71 2.09
N GLY A 396 -4.46 20.05 2.31
CA GLY A 396 -4.87 18.82 1.61
C GLY A 396 -5.62 17.82 2.49
N PHE A 397 -5.83 18.16 3.76
CA PHE A 397 -6.56 17.36 4.75
C PHE A 397 -7.80 18.11 5.31
N PRO A 398 -8.73 18.56 4.45
CA PRO A 398 -9.87 19.37 4.88
C PRO A 398 -10.83 18.63 5.81
N GLN A 399 -10.89 17.29 5.74
CA GLN A 399 -11.79 16.45 6.54
C GLN A 399 -11.10 15.78 7.74
N LEU A 400 -9.80 16.00 7.95
CA LEU A 400 -9.06 15.30 9.00
C LEU A 400 -9.49 15.82 10.37
N VAL A 401 -10.03 14.94 11.20
CA VAL A 401 -10.53 15.26 12.56
C VAL A 401 -9.54 14.81 13.63
N ARG A 402 -8.84 13.70 13.40
CA ARG A 402 -7.92 13.09 14.37
C ARG A 402 -6.64 12.64 13.70
N ALA A 403 -5.52 12.93 14.37
CA ALA A 403 -4.21 12.37 14.10
C ALA A 403 -3.65 11.75 15.40
N GLY A 404 -2.81 10.73 15.32
CA GLY A 404 -1.97 10.36 16.46
C GLY A 404 -0.73 11.25 16.49
N SER A 405 0.16 11.08 15.52
CA SER A 405 1.31 11.96 15.30
C SER A 405 1.26 12.69 13.95
N VAL A 406 1.80 13.90 13.92
CA VAL A 406 2.03 14.69 12.71
C VAL A 406 3.48 15.14 12.71
N THR A 407 4.26 14.66 11.75
CA THR A 407 5.68 14.99 11.56
C THR A 407 5.87 15.66 10.21
N ILE A 408 6.37 16.89 10.22
CA ILE A 408 6.62 17.68 9.01
C ILE A 408 8.08 18.11 9.03
N SER A 409 8.91 17.48 8.20
CA SER A 409 10.35 17.70 8.23
C SER A 409 11.03 17.82 6.87
N ASN A 410 12.13 18.58 6.83
CA ASN A 410 13.02 18.64 5.67
C ASN A 410 12.32 19.07 4.35
N ASN A 411 11.20 19.80 4.40
CA ASN A 411 10.49 20.28 3.21
C ASN A 411 11.02 21.67 2.82
N ALA A 412 12.03 21.70 1.96
CA ALA A 412 12.83 22.89 1.66
C ALA A 412 12.05 24.11 1.13
N LEU A 413 10.91 23.89 0.47
CA LEU A 413 10.05 24.95 -0.09
C LEU A 413 8.75 25.19 0.69
N LEU A 414 8.56 24.52 1.83
CA LEU A 414 7.34 24.64 2.62
C LEU A 414 7.23 26.04 3.23
N GLU A 415 6.19 26.79 2.90
CA GLU A 415 5.95 28.16 3.39
C GLU A 415 4.95 28.18 4.55
N SER A 416 4.01 27.23 4.59
CA SER A 416 3.01 27.10 5.65
C SER A 416 2.77 25.64 6.03
N ALA A 417 2.71 25.36 7.33
CA ALA A 417 2.30 24.08 7.89
C ALA A 417 0.92 24.20 8.56
N GLY A 418 0.20 23.08 8.67
CA GLY A 418 -1.19 23.03 9.11
C GLY A 418 -2.15 22.85 7.93
N GLY A 419 -3.21 23.66 7.85
CA GLY A 419 -4.24 23.51 6.79
C GLY A 419 -5.15 22.29 6.99
N MET A 420 -5.42 21.97 8.25
CA MET A 420 -6.32 20.90 8.72
C MET A 420 -7.42 21.53 9.60
N PRO A 421 -8.38 22.25 9.00
CA PRO A 421 -9.31 23.11 9.74
C PRO A 421 -10.26 22.35 10.68
N LEU A 422 -10.44 21.05 10.45
CA LEU A 422 -11.29 20.19 11.28
C LEU A 422 -10.51 19.36 12.32
N LEU A 423 -9.17 19.45 12.34
CA LEU A 423 -8.35 18.67 13.25
C LEU A 423 -8.56 19.14 14.69
N ARG A 424 -9.03 18.23 15.54
CA ARG A 424 -9.30 18.49 16.96
C ARG A 424 -8.24 17.90 17.86
N THR A 425 -7.75 16.72 17.51
CA THR A 425 -6.94 15.89 18.41
C THR A 425 -5.71 15.37 17.69
N VAL A 426 -4.55 15.58 18.33
CA VAL A 426 -3.27 14.94 18.02
C VAL A 426 -2.89 14.11 19.25
N SER A 427 -3.20 12.81 19.25
CA SER A 427 -3.09 12.00 20.47
C SER A 427 -1.66 11.69 20.92
N GLU A 428 -0.65 12.10 20.16
CA GLU A 428 0.76 11.97 20.48
C GLU A 428 1.48 13.31 20.23
N SER A 429 2.20 13.45 19.12
CA SER A 429 3.07 14.60 18.87
C SER A 429 2.76 15.34 17.58
N PHE A 430 2.85 16.67 17.63
CA PHE A 430 2.91 17.54 16.46
C PHE A 430 4.33 18.11 16.35
N THR A 431 5.09 17.64 15.37
CA THR A 431 6.50 17.97 15.16
C THR A 431 6.69 18.68 13.83
N VAL A 432 7.32 19.85 13.87
CA VAL A 432 7.70 20.64 12.69
C VAL A 432 9.19 20.95 12.79
N LEU A 433 9.99 20.31 11.94
CA LEU A 433 11.45 20.29 12.06
C LEU A 433 12.14 20.63 10.74
N ASN A 434 13.12 21.52 10.74
CA ASN A 434 14.01 21.75 9.60
C ASN A 434 13.26 22.09 8.29
N ASN A 435 12.33 23.04 8.34
CA ASN A 435 11.64 23.58 7.16
C ASN A 435 12.11 25.04 6.91
N PRO A 436 13.18 25.26 6.13
CA PRO A 436 13.89 26.54 6.09
C PRO A 436 13.10 27.72 5.49
N LYS A 437 11.98 27.47 4.79
CA LYS A 437 11.10 28.52 4.26
C LYS A 437 9.80 28.70 5.03
N LEU A 438 9.57 27.89 6.06
CA LEU A 438 8.32 27.89 6.80
C LEU A 438 8.16 29.22 7.53
N ARG A 439 7.04 29.91 7.29
CA ARG A 439 6.74 31.21 7.91
C ARG A 439 5.70 31.10 9.01
N THR A 440 4.74 30.19 8.87
CA THR A 440 3.60 30.06 9.77
C THR A 440 3.15 28.62 9.96
N VAL A 441 2.68 28.32 11.17
CA VAL A 441 1.80 27.16 11.44
C VAL A 441 0.38 27.69 11.63
N SER A 442 -0.56 27.31 10.76
CA SER A 442 -1.91 27.92 10.70
C SER A 442 -2.98 26.95 10.18
N GLY A 443 -4.26 27.34 10.25
CA GLY A 443 -5.37 26.51 9.78
C GLY A 443 -5.55 25.23 10.60
N LEU A 444 -5.41 25.37 11.93
CA LEU A 444 -5.60 24.35 12.95
C LEU A 444 -6.63 24.85 13.97
N ASP A 445 -7.68 25.51 13.48
CA ASP A 445 -8.55 26.38 14.27
C ASP A 445 -9.40 25.63 15.30
N LEU A 446 -9.49 24.30 15.20
CA LEU A 446 -10.21 23.44 16.13
C LEU A 446 -9.29 22.55 16.98
N LEU A 447 -7.97 22.68 16.82
CA LEU A 447 -7.00 21.87 17.54
C LEU A 447 -6.95 22.28 19.01
N ASP A 448 -7.61 21.51 19.87
CA ASP A 448 -7.73 21.75 21.30
C ASP A 448 -6.95 20.74 22.16
N PHE A 449 -6.45 19.66 21.54
CA PHE A 449 -5.70 18.61 22.23
C PHE A 449 -4.45 18.16 21.47
N ALA A 450 -3.30 18.22 22.15
CA ALA A 450 -2.06 17.53 21.79
C ALA A 450 -1.31 17.09 23.05
N HIS A 451 -0.53 16.01 23.02
CA HIS A 451 0.39 15.71 24.13
C HIS A 451 1.69 16.48 23.99
N SER A 452 2.28 16.52 22.79
CA SER A 452 3.52 17.25 22.56
C SER A 452 3.48 18.11 21.31
N VAL A 453 4.03 19.33 21.42
CA VAL A 453 4.33 20.19 20.29
C VAL A 453 5.84 20.45 20.26
N SER A 454 6.49 20.12 19.15
CA SER A 454 7.90 20.41 18.88
C SER A 454 8.01 21.22 17.59
N VAL A 455 8.59 22.41 17.69
CA VAL A 455 8.83 23.30 16.55
C VAL A 455 10.28 23.73 16.58
N GLU A 456 11.08 23.09 15.74
CA GLU A 456 12.53 23.14 15.83
C GLU A 456 13.18 23.45 14.47
N GLN A 457 14.21 24.29 14.45
CA GLN A 457 15.02 24.56 13.24
C GLN A 457 14.20 25.09 12.05
N ASN A 458 13.27 26.02 12.28
CA ASN A 458 12.52 26.70 11.22
C ASN A 458 12.89 28.19 11.19
N PRO A 459 14.04 28.58 10.60
CA PRO A 459 14.61 29.92 10.75
C PRO A 459 13.72 31.05 10.22
N MET A 460 12.78 30.75 9.30
CA MET A 460 11.86 31.75 8.74
C MET A 460 10.54 31.87 9.50
N LEU A 461 10.29 31.01 10.50
CA LEU A 461 9.03 30.91 11.20
C LEU A 461 8.84 32.11 12.13
N ASN A 462 7.69 32.79 12.00
CA ASN A 462 7.38 33.97 12.80
C ASN A 462 5.98 33.94 13.45
N ASP A 463 5.14 32.96 13.11
CA ASP A 463 3.79 32.84 13.67
C ASP A 463 3.43 31.37 13.98
N LEU A 464 2.91 31.14 15.19
CA LEU A 464 2.45 29.85 15.71
C LEU A 464 0.92 29.82 15.92
N ILE A 465 0.18 30.64 15.16
CA ILE A 465 -1.27 30.85 15.34
C ILE A 465 -2.10 29.56 15.39
N GLY A 466 -1.71 28.52 14.65
CA GLY A 466 -2.39 27.23 14.63
C GLY A 466 -2.41 26.49 15.99
N PHE A 467 -1.56 26.88 16.94
CA PHE A 467 -1.51 26.26 18.26
C PHE A 467 -2.28 27.05 19.33
N GLY A 468 -2.98 28.13 18.96
CA GLY A 468 -3.53 29.08 19.92
C GLY A 468 -4.67 28.57 20.80
N ASN A 469 -5.35 27.49 20.41
CA ASN A 469 -6.45 26.90 21.21
C ASN A 469 -5.97 25.82 22.19
N LEU A 470 -4.68 25.49 22.22
CA LEU A 470 -4.14 24.47 23.10
C LEU A 470 -4.08 24.97 24.54
N MET A 471 -4.78 24.27 25.45
CA MET A 471 -4.82 24.63 26.87
C MET A 471 -3.86 23.79 27.73
N ARG A 472 -3.48 22.60 27.28
CA ARG A 472 -2.60 21.70 28.01
C ARG A 472 -1.72 20.93 27.04
N LEU A 473 -0.44 20.78 27.39
CA LEU A 473 0.49 19.85 26.74
C LEU A 473 1.29 19.14 27.82
N ASP A 474 1.84 17.99 27.50
CA ASP A 474 2.91 17.40 28.30
C ASP A 474 4.22 18.11 27.96
N ARG A 475 4.49 18.37 26.67
CA ARG A 475 5.72 19.06 26.26
C ARG A 475 5.48 20.11 25.18
N LEU A 476 6.01 21.31 25.43
CA LEU A 476 6.26 22.33 24.42
C LEU A 476 7.77 22.50 24.21
N SER A 477 8.24 22.24 22.99
CA SER A 477 9.63 22.46 22.57
C SER A 477 9.65 23.45 21.40
N VAL A 478 10.28 24.61 21.60
CA VAL A 478 10.44 25.66 20.57
C VAL A 478 11.91 26.00 20.48
N ARG A 479 12.59 25.52 19.43
CA ARG A 479 14.05 25.68 19.31
C ARG A 479 14.48 26.21 17.96
N ASP A 480 15.50 27.07 17.94
CA ASP A 480 16.17 27.47 16.69
C ASP A 480 15.17 28.00 15.62
N ASN A 481 14.20 28.81 16.05
CA ASN A 481 13.28 29.52 15.16
C ASN A 481 13.70 31.00 15.12
N GLU A 482 14.71 31.29 14.31
CA GLU A 482 15.40 32.57 14.32
C GLU A 482 14.46 33.78 14.16
N ARG A 483 13.36 33.69 13.40
CA ARG A 483 12.42 34.81 13.17
C ARG A 483 11.26 34.91 14.15
N LEU A 484 11.17 34.02 15.14
CA LEU A 484 10.08 34.05 16.10
C LEU A 484 10.31 35.14 17.14
N GLU A 485 9.47 36.18 17.14
CA GLU A 485 9.62 37.31 18.07
C GLU A 485 8.81 37.16 19.36
N THR A 486 7.77 36.33 19.36
CA THR A 486 6.86 36.18 20.51
C THR A 486 6.19 34.80 20.57
N LEU A 487 5.86 34.34 21.78
CA LEU A 487 4.98 33.18 22.01
C LEU A 487 3.54 33.58 22.35
N ALA A 488 3.14 34.85 22.14
CA ALA A 488 1.81 35.36 22.47
C ALA A 488 0.63 34.59 21.86
N ARG A 489 0.86 33.85 20.77
CA ARG A 489 -0.16 32.97 20.18
C ARG A 489 -0.58 31.84 21.10
N LEU A 490 0.27 31.45 22.05
CA LEU A 490 0.04 30.38 23.02
C LEU A 490 -0.46 30.92 24.37
N MET A 491 -1.05 32.11 24.39
CA MET A 491 -1.44 32.79 25.64
C MET A 491 -2.50 32.04 26.46
N ASP A 492 -3.29 31.17 25.83
CA ASP A 492 -4.34 30.37 26.49
C ASP A 492 -3.82 29.05 27.08
N LEU A 493 -2.54 28.74 26.88
CA LEU A 493 -1.90 27.54 27.42
C LEU A 493 -1.81 27.64 28.94
N ARG A 494 -2.41 26.68 29.66
CA ARG A 494 -2.50 26.68 31.13
C ARG A 494 -1.50 25.77 31.81
N ARG A 495 -1.24 24.58 31.25
CA ARG A 495 -0.41 23.56 31.92
C ARG A 495 0.55 22.86 30.98
N LEU A 496 1.76 22.64 31.50
CA LEU A 496 2.87 21.92 30.86
C LEU A 496 3.53 20.95 31.85
N GLU A 497 4.02 19.80 31.37
CA GLU A 497 5.03 19.05 32.14
C GLU A 497 6.44 19.59 31.82
N PHE A 498 6.73 19.82 30.53
CA PHE A 498 8.02 20.31 30.04
C PHE A 498 7.85 21.55 29.16
N LEU A 499 8.55 22.62 29.52
CA LEU A 499 8.73 23.80 28.68
C LEU A 499 10.19 23.90 28.25
N VAL A 500 10.46 23.85 26.95
CA VAL A 500 11.79 24.04 26.38
C VAL A 500 11.75 25.12 25.31
N VAL A 501 12.41 26.24 25.55
CA VAL A 501 12.52 27.36 24.61
C VAL A 501 14.00 27.70 24.46
N THR A 502 14.63 27.26 23.36
CA THR A 502 16.08 27.46 23.19
C THR A 502 16.46 28.09 21.85
N ASP A 503 17.50 28.90 21.85
CA ASP A 503 18.14 29.39 20.61
C ASP A 503 17.19 30.13 19.64
N ASN A 504 16.09 30.71 20.15
CA ASN A 504 15.22 31.58 19.36
C ASN A 504 15.78 33.01 19.47
N VAL A 505 16.80 33.30 18.66
CA VAL A 505 17.65 34.49 18.84
C VAL A 505 16.91 35.83 18.80
N ASN A 506 15.80 35.95 18.05
CA ASN A 506 14.97 37.17 17.98
C ASN A 506 13.74 37.15 18.90
N LEU A 507 13.58 36.16 19.78
CA LEU A 507 12.45 36.10 20.70
C LEU A 507 12.56 37.23 21.74
N LYS A 508 11.57 38.12 21.76
CA LYS A 508 11.54 39.33 22.63
C LYS A 508 10.58 39.15 23.81
N GLU A 509 9.45 38.51 23.57
CA GLU A 509 8.37 38.39 24.54
C GLU A 509 7.86 36.94 24.66
N LEU A 510 7.49 36.53 25.87
CA LEU A 510 6.87 35.22 26.09
C LEU A 510 5.36 35.28 25.98
N ARG A 511 4.71 36.21 26.69
CA ARG A 511 3.24 36.40 26.64
C ARG A 511 2.45 35.11 26.86
N LEU A 512 3.02 34.19 27.63
CA LEU A 512 2.37 32.98 28.15
C LEU A 512 1.56 33.36 29.40
N ASP A 513 0.66 34.33 29.24
CA ASP A 513 -0.01 35.02 30.34
C ASP A 513 -1.00 34.10 31.08
N GLY A 514 -1.59 33.13 30.38
CA GLY A 514 -2.47 32.10 30.94
C GLY A 514 -1.76 30.89 31.55
N LEU A 515 -0.42 30.80 31.47
CA LEU A 515 0.32 29.64 31.97
C LEU A 515 0.30 29.61 33.51
N GLU A 516 -0.30 28.56 34.05
CA GLU A 516 -0.49 28.36 35.50
C GLU A 516 0.57 27.41 36.08
N ALA A 517 0.98 26.37 35.35
CA ALA A 517 1.88 25.34 35.87
C ALA A 517 2.85 24.76 34.82
N VAL A 518 4.11 24.58 35.23
CA VAL A 518 5.13 23.74 34.58
C VAL A 518 5.66 22.74 35.60
N GLU A 519 5.35 21.45 35.43
CA GLU A 519 5.46 20.48 36.53
C GLU A 519 6.79 19.72 36.61
N GLN A 520 7.42 19.40 35.47
CA GLN A 520 8.57 18.47 35.43
C GLN A 520 9.87 19.12 34.97
N GLY A 521 9.86 20.01 33.98
CA GLY A 521 11.09 20.66 33.50
C GLY A 521 10.89 22.01 32.82
N PHE A 522 11.80 22.94 33.09
CA PHE A 522 11.78 24.30 32.54
C PHE A 522 13.16 24.64 31.99
N THR A 523 13.27 24.82 30.68
CA THR A 523 14.52 25.17 30.00
C THR A 523 14.29 26.39 29.12
N MET A 524 15.01 27.47 29.40
CA MET A 524 15.02 28.68 28.59
C MET A 524 16.45 29.15 28.39
N THR A 525 17.07 28.81 27.26
CA THR A 525 18.49 29.08 27.03
C THR A 525 18.80 29.63 25.65
N GLY A 526 19.82 30.46 25.49
CA GLY A 526 20.27 30.91 24.17
C GLY A 526 19.31 31.86 23.43
N ASN A 527 18.27 32.38 24.09
CA ASN A 527 17.34 33.33 23.49
C ASN A 527 17.90 34.75 23.65
N LEU A 528 18.81 35.13 22.74
CA LEU A 528 19.68 36.31 22.88
C LEU A 528 18.92 37.64 23.05
N THR A 529 17.73 37.78 22.48
CA THR A 529 16.92 39.01 22.61
C THR A 529 15.94 38.96 23.80
N LEU A 530 15.70 37.79 24.38
CA LEU A 530 14.76 37.62 25.49
C LEU A 530 15.42 38.08 26.80
N PRO A 531 14.88 39.07 27.53
CA PRO A 531 15.42 39.44 28.83
C PRO A 531 15.42 38.26 29.82
N THR A 532 16.58 37.98 30.44
CA THR A 532 16.75 36.92 31.45
C THR A 532 15.76 37.04 32.61
N CYS A 533 15.36 38.26 32.97
CA CYS A 533 14.36 38.50 34.01
C CYS A 533 12.97 37.95 33.64
N LEU A 534 12.51 38.12 32.39
CA LEU A 534 11.19 37.62 31.96
C LEU A 534 11.14 36.09 32.03
N ALA A 535 12.24 35.43 31.67
CA ALA A 535 12.37 33.98 31.83
C ALA A 535 12.32 33.56 33.30
N ARG A 536 13.02 34.27 34.19
CA ARG A 536 13.00 34.00 35.64
C ARG A 536 11.63 34.28 36.26
N ASP A 537 10.96 35.35 35.87
CA ASP A 537 9.64 35.71 36.38
C ASP A 537 8.58 34.71 35.94
N LEU A 538 8.63 34.23 34.69
CA LEU A 538 7.77 33.13 34.26
C LEU A 538 8.05 31.86 35.06
N ALA A 539 9.31 31.47 35.22
CA ALA A 539 9.68 30.28 36.01
C ALA A 539 9.20 30.39 37.46
N ASN A 540 9.43 31.52 38.14
CA ASN A 540 9.02 31.75 39.52
C ASN A 540 7.49 31.70 39.70
N ARG A 541 6.72 32.15 38.72
CA ARG A 541 5.25 32.14 38.77
C ARG A 541 4.66 30.76 38.46
N THR A 542 5.30 29.96 37.61
CA THR A 542 4.65 28.79 36.98
C THR A 542 5.31 27.46 37.30
N PHE A 543 6.61 27.42 37.59
CA PHE A 543 7.30 26.15 37.79
C PHE A 543 7.05 25.60 39.20
N SER A 544 6.52 24.38 39.27
CA SER A 544 6.16 23.69 40.52
C SER A 544 6.97 22.43 40.78
N GLY A 545 7.91 22.08 39.89
CA GLY A 545 8.75 20.89 39.96
C GLY A 545 9.96 21.02 40.89
N LYS A 546 10.88 20.05 40.79
CA LYS A 546 12.14 20.06 41.57
C LYS A 546 13.05 21.22 41.11
N PRO A 547 13.66 22.01 42.02
CA PRO A 547 14.49 23.16 41.65
C PRO A 547 15.63 22.87 40.66
N GLY A 548 16.20 21.65 40.69
CA GLY A 548 17.26 21.22 39.76
C GLY A 548 16.81 21.02 38.31
N ASN A 549 15.52 21.11 38.02
CA ASN A 549 14.96 20.95 36.67
C ASN A 549 14.65 22.30 36.00
N VAL A 550 15.16 23.41 36.54
CA VAL A 550 15.09 24.75 35.93
C VAL A 550 16.47 25.12 35.37
N THR A 551 16.53 25.37 34.07
CA THR A 551 17.74 25.84 33.38
C THR A 551 17.45 27.14 32.66
N ILE A 552 18.06 28.24 33.12
CA ILE A 552 17.95 29.58 32.49
C ILE A 552 19.36 30.12 32.32
N ALA A 553 19.84 30.22 31.07
CA ALA A 553 21.21 30.63 30.76
C ALA A 553 21.36 31.17 29.34
N GLY A 554 22.27 32.14 29.12
CA GLY A 554 22.56 32.65 27.78
C GLY A 554 21.39 33.39 27.11
N ASN A 555 20.46 33.93 27.89
CA ASN A 555 19.44 34.87 27.40
C ASN A 555 19.95 36.32 27.52
N GLY A 556 19.23 37.29 26.97
CA GLY A 556 19.64 38.69 26.95
C GLY A 556 19.66 39.37 28.32
N ASP A 557 20.70 40.16 28.60
CA ASP A 557 20.85 40.91 29.85
C ASP A 557 20.37 42.36 29.69
N PHE A 558 19.04 42.55 29.69
CA PHE A 558 18.38 43.84 29.52
C PHE A 558 17.68 44.33 30.81
N PRO A 559 18.40 44.95 31.77
CA PRO A 559 17.83 45.32 33.08
C PRO A 559 16.68 46.33 33.03
N SER A 560 16.60 47.17 31.99
CA SER A 560 15.51 48.14 31.78
C SER A 560 14.22 47.51 31.24
N ALA A 561 14.26 46.28 30.72
CA ALA A 561 13.08 45.56 30.25
C ALA A 561 12.30 44.89 31.40
N CYS A 562 12.86 44.91 32.62
CA CYS A 562 12.38 44.16 33.78
C CYS A 562 11.77 45.04 34.88
N THR A 563 11.76 46.35 34.71
CA THR A 563 11.21 47.28 35.70
C THR A 563 9.70 47.37 35.52
N ASN A 564 8.95 46.73 36.41
CA ASN A 564 7.50 46.85 36.47
C ASN A 564 7.03 47.26 37.87
N PRO A 565 5.79 47.72 38.01
CA PRO A 565 4.74 46.74 38.29
C PRO A 565 3.74 46.57 37.15
#